data_AF-A0A4Q4MSE9-F1
#
_entry.id   AF-A0A4Q4MSE9-F1
#
_cell.length_a   1.000
_cell.length_b   1.000
_cell.length_c   1.000
_cell.angle_alpha   90.00
_cell.angle_beta   90.00
_cell.angle_gamma   90.00
#
_symmetry.space_group_name_H-M   'P 1'
#
loop_
_entity.id
_entity.type
_entity.pdbx_description
1 polymer ?
#
loop_
_entity_poly.entity_id
_entity_poly.type
_entity_poly.pdbx_seq_one_letter_code
_entity_poly.pdbx_strand_id
1 'polypeptide(L)'
;MGFTLSTKDLATANASEYDQIKRVIEPFRQIFMTILENAENDCVSHFTIDRTYNPAVITLHPADGNNFSVSAKGRAAFPLSIPYDMQTAILKFNQCDLSVLSLLCWIRDALRPTGATVDWLMIVSVRPLSILHYSDEEPVTRNGRHSVLAITTASGEQYIADFTIEQFGYPAELWFLQKADYFTRFVEAGASWRVASAEDMDDAHCDIAECDIQQPIRTCTDAVCKEINWLSYYKLSAEERIPWLEARIRETVGRLEAEDGLDSTLEAA
;
A
#
# COMPACT_ATOMS: atom_id res chain seq x y z
N MET A 1 -12.65 -16.63 10.43
CA MET A 1 -13.89 -16.15 11.09
C MET A 1 -14.23 -14.82 10.46
N GLY A 2 -15.28 -14.76 9.63
CA GLY A 2 -15.71 -13.53 8.99
C GLY A 2 -16.47 -12.65 9.97
N PHE A 3 -16.14 -11.37 10.00
CA PHE A 3 -16.85 -10.37 10.79
C PHE A 3 -17.74 -9.53 9.86
N THR A 4 -18.83 -8.95 10.38
CA THR A 4 -19.79 -8.15 9.61
C THR A 4 -20.09 -6.85 10.36
N LEU A 5 -19.69 -5.70 9.80
CA LEU A 5 -20.18 -4.38 10.26
C LEU A 5 -21.68 -4.28 10.01
N SER A 6 -22.45 -3.56 10.84
CA SER A 6 -23.81 -3.18 10.46
C SER A 6 -23.75 -1.91 9.62
N THR A 7 -24.65 -1.76 8.64
CA THR A 7 -24.87 -0.48 7.92
C THR A 7 -25.16 0.67 8.88
N LYS A 8 -25.79 0.40 10.04
CA LYS A 8 -26.07 1.40 11.08
C LYS A 8 -24.81 1.93 11.78
N ASP A 9 -23.76 1.13 11.87
CA ASP A 9 -22.48 1.55 12.49
C ASP A 9 -21.65 2.43 11.54
N LEU A 10 -21.95 2.37 10.24
CA LEU A 10 -21.27 3.13 9.17
C LEU A 10 -22.03 4.39 8.75
N ALA A 11 -23.35 4.42 8.92
CA ALA A 11 -24.20 5.52 8.52
C ALA A 11 -24.17 6.67 9.54
N THR A 12 -23.44 7.74 9.23
CA THR A 12 -23.80 9.08 9.73
C THR A 12 -24.94 9.61 8.87
N ALA A 13 -26.02 10.09 9.50
CA ALA A 13 -27.13 10.70 8.77
C ALA A 13 -26.58 11.77 7.79
N ASN A 14 -26.80 11.57 6.49
CA ASN A 14 -26.41 12.43 5.35
C ASN A 14 -24.98 12.27 4.76
N ALA A 15 -24.18 11.27 5.12
CA ALA A 15 -22.90 11.03 4.43
C ALA A 15 -23.12 10.40 3.04
N SER A 16 -22.39 10.89 2.02
CA SER A 16 -22.39 10.32 0.68
C SER A 16 -21.83 8.88 0.67
N GLU A 17 -22.15 8.06 -0.33
CA GLU A 17 -21.53 6.74 -0.47
C GLU A 17 -20.00 6.86 -0.60
N TYR A 18 -19.50 7.88 -1.28
CA TYR A 18 -18.06 8.22 -1.31
C TYR A 18 -17.47 8.31 0.11
N ASP A 19 -18.07 9.12 0.98
CA ASP A 19 -17.55 9.34 2.34
C ASP A 19 -17.64 8.08 3.19
N GLN A 20 -18.71 7.30 3.05
CA GLN A 20 -18.91 6.05 3.77
C GLN A 20 -17.85 5.01 3.38
N ILE A 21 -17.65 4.79 2.07
CA ILE A 21 -16.67 3.84 1.56
C ILE A 21 -15.25 4.29 1.93
N LYS A 22 -14.92 5.56 1.70
CA LYS A 22 -13.60 6.12 2.04
C LYS A 22 -13.29 5.94 3.52
N ARG A 23 -14.27 6.18 4.41
CA ARG A 23 -14.12 5.99 5.86
C ARG A 23 -13.87 4.54 6.26
N VAL A 24 -14.44 3.57 5.55
CA VAL A 24 -14.18 2.13 5.79
C VAL A 24 -12.79 1.73 5.32
N ILE A 25 -12.32 2.31 4.21
CA ILE A 25 -11.04 1.94 3.58
C ILE A 25 -9.84 2.62 4.25
N GLU A 26 -9.98 3.88 4.68
CA GLU A 26 -8.88 4.67 5.27
C GLU A 26 -8.06 3.92 6.34
N PRO A 27 -8.65 3.20 7.31
CA PRO A 27 -7.87 2.45 8.30
C PRO A 27 -6.93 1.42 7.68
N PHE A 28 -7.31 0.77 6.58
CA PHE A 28 -6.46 -0.21 5.90
C PHE A 28 -5.27 0.46 5.20
N ARG A 29 -5.49 1.64 4.60
CA ARG A 29 -4.40 2.48 4.10
C ARG A 29 -3.43 2.85 5.23
N GLN A 30 -3.95 3.23 6.40
CA GLN A 30 -3.13 3.56 7.56
C GLN A 30 -2.35 2.37 8.11
N ILE A 31 -2.95 1.18 8.14
CA ILE A 31 -2.26 -0.07 8.49
C ILE A 31 -1.07 -0.29 7.56
N PHE A 32 -1.32 -0.26 6.25
CA PHE A 32 -0.27 -0.44 5.24
C PHE A 32 0.87 0.57 5.41
N MET A 33 0.54 1.85 5.53
CA MET A 33 1.54 2.90 5.72
C MET A 33 2.36 2.73 6.99
N THR A 34 1.70 2.47 8.11
CA THR A 34 2.38 2.32 9.40
C THR A 34 3.30 1.11 9.36
N ILE A 35 2.88 0.00 8.74
CA ILE A 35 3.73 -1.19 8.61
C ILE A 35 4.94 -0.88 7.71
N LEU A 36 4.74 -0.25 6.55
CA LEU A 36 5.87 0.16 5.68
C LEU A 36 6.87 1.06 6.42
N GLU A 37 6.39 2.00 7.23
CA GLU A 37 7.23 2.90 8.02
C GLU A 37 7.97 2.22 9.19
N ASN A 38 7.66 0.95 9.48
CA ASN A 38 8.34 0.16 10.52
C ASN A 38 9.02 -1.11 9.96
N ALA A 39 8.79 -1.45 8.70
CA ALA A 39 9.41 -2.60 8.04
C ALA A 39 10.83 -2.27 7.58
N GLU A 40 11.64 -3.31 7.39
CA GLU A 40 12.95 -3.17 6.76
C GLU A 40 12.83 -2.69 5.32
N ASN A 41 13.73 -1.79 4.93
CA ASN A 41 13.83 -1.25 3.58
C ASN A 41 15.30 -1.11 3.21
N ASP A 42 15.58 -1.20 1.91
CA ASP A 42 16.90 -0.96 1.35
C ASP A 42 17.37 0.46 1.65
N CYS A 43 18.59 0.59 2.16
CA CYS A 43 19.16 1.89 2.50
C CYS A 43 19.60 2.65 1.24
N VAL A 44 19.02 3.84 1.05
CA VAL A 44 19.35 4.75 -0.05
C VAL A 44 20.22 5.89 0.48
N SER A 45 21.43 6.07 -0.06
CA SER A 45 22.32 7.17 0.35
C SER A 45 21.91 8.52 -0.26
N HIS A 46 21.48 8.50 -1.50
CA HIS A 46 21.08 9.70 -2.24
C HIS A 46 20.29 9.29 -3.49
N PHE A 47 19.74 10.29 -4.17
CA PHE A 47 19.13 10.10 -5.47
C PHE A 47 19.65 11.13 -6.48
N THR A 48 19.62 10.75 -7.75
CA THR A 48 19.88 11.66 -8.87
C THR A 48 18.62 11.83 -9.70
N ILE A 49 18.41 13.02 -10.27
CA ILE A 49 17.26 13.30 -11.14
C ILE A 49 17.78 13.60 -12.54
N ASP A 50 17.38 12.78 -13.52
CA ASP A 50 17.52 13.08 -14.92
C ASP A 50 16.21 13.67 -15.49
N ARG A 51 16.27 14.94 -15.88
CA ARG A 51 15.15 15.70 -16.46
C ARG A 51 15.18 15.76 -17.99
N THR A 52 16.11 15.05 -18.62
CA THR A 52 16.12 14.91 -20.08
C THR A 52 14.96 14.03 -20.56
N TYR A 53 14.47 13.14 -19.69
CA TYR A 53 13.27 12.33 -19.89
C TYR A 53 12.00 13.04 -19.40
N ASN A 54 10.88 12.71 -20.04
CA ASN A 54 9.54 13.08 -19.57
C ASN A 54 8.66 11.82 -19.57
N PRO A 55 8.29 11.27 -18.41
CA PRO A 55 8.53 11.80 -17.07
C PRO A 55 10.01 11.76 -16.63
N ALA A 56 10.36 12.56 -15.62
CA ALA A 56 11.72 12.62 -15.10
C ALA A 56 12.11 11.27 -14.47
N VAL A 57 13.35 10.85 -14.66
CA VAL A 57 13.89 9.62 -14.08
C VAL A 57 14.63 9.94 -12.80
N ILE A 58 14.32 9.23 -11.73
CA ILE A 58 14.89 9.38 -10.39
C ILE A 58 15.61 8.09 -10.03
N THR A 59 16.94 8.15 -10.01
CA THR A 59 17.80 7.01 -9.69
C THR A 59 18.11 6.98 -8.21
N LEU A 60 17.82 5.86 -7.55
CA LEU A 60 18.14 5.60 -6.16
C LEU A 60 19.50 4.92 -6.07
N HIS A 61 20.40 5.44 -5.23
CA HIS A 61 21.75 4.91 -5.06
C HIS A 61 21.91 4.24 -3.69
N PRO A 62 22.52 3.05 -3.62
CA PRO A 62 22.64 2.30 -2.37
C PRO A 62 23.52 3.03 -1.35
N ALA A 63 23.32 2.72 -0.07
CA ALA A 63 24.18 3.22 0.99
C ALA A 63 25.59 2.62 0.98
N ASP A 64 25.73 1.35 0.58
CA ASP A 64 27.00 0.62 0.57
C ASP A 64 27.69 0.60 -0.80
N GLY A 65 27.77 1.75 -1.45
CA GLY A 65 28.56 1.99 -2.67
C GLY A 65 28.06 1.30 -3.96
N ASN A 66 27.72 0.01 -3.91
CA ASN A 66 27.35 -0.82 -5.06
C ASN A 66 26.25 -1.86 -4.77
N ASN A 67 25.75 -2.00 -3.54
CA ASN A 67 24.72 -3.01 -3.22
C ASN A 67 23.69 -2.51 -2.21
N PHE A 68 22.43 -2.90 -2.40
CA PHE A 68 21.31 -2.68 -1.48
C PHE A 68 21.28 -3.71 -0.32
N SER A 69 22.41 -4.31 0.04
CA SER A 69 22.50 -5.30 1.12
C SER A 69 22.36 -4.75 2.54
N VAL A 70 22.24 -3.42 2.70
CA VAL A 70 22.05 -2.79 3.99
C VAL A 70 20.60 -2.37 4.12
N SER A 71 19.89 -2.95 5.09
CA SER A 71 18.53 -2.58 5.42
C SER A 71 18.46 -1.74 6.69
N ALA A 72 17.45 -0.88 6.77
CA ALA A 72 17.04 -0.22 8.00
C ALA A 72 15.52 -0.04 8.01
N LYS A 73 14.94 0.17 9.19
CA LYS A 73 13.50 0.28 9.33
C LYS A 73 12.97 1.62 8.83
N GLY A 74 11.97 1.56 7.97
CA GLY A 74 11.22 2.69 7.44
C GLY A 74 12.10 3.87 7.05
N ARG A 75 11.82 5.05 7.63
CA ARG A 75 12.52 6.30 7.27
C ARG A 75 13.97 6.35 7.74
N ALA A 76 14.41 5.45 8.62
CA ALA A 76 15.83 5.36 9.00
C ALA A 76 16.70 4.83 7.85
N ALA A 77 16.11 4.21 6.82
CA ALA A 77 16.79 3.78 5.60
C ALA A 77 17.23 4.95 4.70
N PHE A 78 16.83 6.19 5.02
CA PHE A 78 17.09 7.37 4.19
C PHE A 78 17.77 8.47 5.01
N PRO A 79 18.75 9.19 4.46
CA PRO A 79 19.29 10.37 5.12
C PRO A 79 18.26 11.49 5.16
N LEU A 80 18.36 12.34 6.19
CA LEU A 80 17.47 13.48 6.41
C LEU A 80 17.48 14.50 5.25
N SER A 81 18.46 14.45 4.35
CA SER A 81 18.52 15.27 3.15
C SER A 81 17.51 14.85 2.07
N ILE A 82 16.98 13.62 2.11
CA ILE A 82 15.93 13.18 1.20
C ILE A 82 14.60 13.76 1.67
N PRO A 83 13.86 14.52 0.84
CA PRO A 83 12.57 15.11 1.23
C PRO A 83 11.55 14.06 1.69
N TYR A 84 10.68 14.44 2.61
CA TYR A 84 9.67 13.54 3.20
C TYR A 84 8.79 12.83 2.16
N ASP A 85 8.33 13.57 1.14
CA ASP A 85 7.49 13.01 0.08
C ASP A 85 8.27 12.01 -0.78
N MET A 86 9.55 12.26 -1.03
CA MET A 86 10.43 11.33 -1.75
C MET A 86 10.67 10.04 -0.95
N GLN A 87 10.93 10.15 0.36
CA GLN A 87 11.01 8.97 1.23
C GLN A 87 9.71 8.15 1.17
N THR A 88 8.56 8.82 1.18
CA THR A 88 7.25 8.15 1.08
C THR A 88 7.07 7.44 -0.26
N ALA A 89 7.50 8.08 -1.36
CA ALA A 89 7.48 7.49 -2.69
C ALA A 89 8.39 6.25 -2.77
N ILE A 90 9.59 6.30 -2.17
CA ILE A 90 10.53 5.17 -2.11
C ILE A 90 9.97 4.02 -1.27
N LEU A 91 9.40 4.28 -0.09
CA LEU A 91 8.75 3.24 0.75
C LEU A 91 7.61 2.52 0.02
N LYS A 92 6.97 3.19 -0.94
CA LYS A 92 5.85 2.65 -1.74
C LYS A 92 6.30 2.06 -3.07
N PHE A 93 7.55 2.24 -3.45
CA PHE A 93 8.06 1.84 -4.75
C PHE A 93 7.97 0.32 -4.89
N ASN A 94 7.32 -0.13 -5.97
CA ASN A 94 7.03 -1.54 -6.24
C ASN A 94 6.19 -2.27 -5.16
N GLN A 95 5.46 -1.53 -4.31
CA GLN A 95 4.60 -2.11 -3.28
C GLN A 95 3.12 -2.20 -3.70
N CYS A 96 2.79 -1.94 -4.97
CA CYS A 96 1.40 -1.85 -5.43
C CYS A 96 0.67 -3.20 -5.32
N ASP A 97 1.28 -4.29 -5.80
CA ASP A 97 0.73 -5.65 -5.69
C ASP A 97 0.61 -6.08 -4.23
N LEU A 98 1.66 -5.83 -3.43
CA LEU A 98 1.66 -6.09 -1.99
C LEU A 98 0.49 -5.38 -1.28
N SER A 99 0.27 -4.11 -1.60
CA SER A 99 -0.81 -3.32 -0.98
C SER A 99 -2.19 -3.89 -1.28
N VAL A 100 -2.42 -4.35 -2.51
CA VAL A 100 -3.70 -4.92 -2.93
C VAL A 100 -3.86 -6.32 -2.34
N LEU A 101 -2.89 -7.21 -2.55
CA LEU A 101 -2.98 -8.60 -2.15
C LEU A 101 -3.12 -8.75 -0.62
N SER A 102 -2.41 -7.93 0.15
CA SER A 102 -2.44 -8.00 1.62
C SER A 102 -3.75 -7.48 2.23
N LEU A 103 -4.54 -6.70 1.49
CA LEU A 103 -5.71 -6.01 2.04
C LEU A 103 -7.02 -6.34 1.34
N LEU A 104 -6.98 -6.94 0.15
CA LEU A 104 -8.17 -7.20 -0.67
C LEU A 104 -9.24 -8.00 0.09
N CYS A 105 -8.87 -9.09 0.77
CA CYS A 105 -9.84 -9.92 1.50
C CYS A 105 -10.45 -9.16 2.70
N TRP A 106 -9.63 -8.42 3.44
CA TRP A 106 -10.05 -7.65 4.61
C TRP A 106 -10.96 -6.49 4.24
N ILE A 107 -10.63 -5.77 3.16
CA ILE A 107 -11.45 -4.67 2.64
C ILE A 107 -12.77 -5.19 2.07
N ARG A 108 -12.76 -6.33 1.35
CA ARG A 108 -13.99 -7.02 0.90
C ARG A 108 -14.90 -7.35 2.08
N ASP A 109 -14.34 -7.94 3.14
CA ASP A 109 -15.11 -8.30 4.33
C ASP A 109 -15.68 -7.07 5.05
N ALA A 110 -14.88 -6.00 5.17
CA ALA A 110 -15.30 -4.76 5.82
C ALA A 110 -16.39 -4.02 5.02
N LEU A 111 -16.34 -4.08 3.69
CA LEU A 111 -17.31 -3.42 2.81
C LEU A 111 -18.55 -4.25 2.49
N ARG A 112 -18.52 -5.57 2.70
CA ARG A 112 -19.69 -6.46 2.48
C ARG A 112 -21.02 -5.89 3.00
N PRO A 113 -21.10 -5.27 4.20
CA PRO A 113 -22.38 -4.78 4.71
C PRO A 113 -22.97 -3.59 3.96
N THR A 114 -22.14 -2.81 3.27
CA THR A 114 -22.63 -1.69 2.44
C THR A 114 -23.18 -2.19 1.10
N GLY A 115 -22.99 -3.47 0.78
CA GLY A 115 -23.30 -4.03 -0.54
C GLY A 115 -22.28 -3.68 -1.61
N ALA A 116 -21.17 -3.01 -1.27
CA ALA A 116 -20.10 -2.72 -2.21
C ALA A 116 -19.25 -3.97 -2.50
N THR A 117 -18.75 -4.06 -3.73
CA THR A 117 -17.75 -5.04 -4.15
C THR A 117 -16.39 -4.38 -4.32
N VAL A 118 -15.33 -5.19 -4.21
CA VAL A 118 -13.95 -4.73 -4.34
C VAL A 118 -13.22 -5.74 -5.20
N ASP A 119 -12.52 -5.26 -6.22
CA ASP A 119 -11.74 -6.06 -7.14
C ASP A 119 -10.31 -5.53 -7.22
N TRP A 120 -9.37 -6.43 -7.47
CA TRP A 120 -8.03 -6.02 -7.85
C TRP A 120 -8.04 -5.66 -9.34
N LEU A 121 -7.75 -4.40 -9.63
CA LEU A 121 -7.60 -3.89 -10.98
C LEU A 121 -6.12 -3.74 -11.34
N MET A 122 -5.71 -4.39 -12.42
CA MET A 122 -4.39 -4.26 -13.02
C MET A 122 -4.46 -3.28 -14.18
N ILE A 123 -3.62 -2.25 -14.14
CA ILE A 123 -3.46 -1.23 -15.17
C ILE A 123 -2.16 -1.50 -15.90
N VAL A 124 -2.19 -1.60 -17.23
CA VAL A 124 -1.01 -1.96 -18.02
C VAL A 124 -0.03 -0.80 -18.18
N SER A 125 -0.54 0.43 -18.23
CA SER A 125 0.31 1.61 -18.35
C SER A 125 -0.30 2.80 -17.60
N VAL A 126 0.39 3.20 -16.52
CA VAL A 126 0.12 4.46 -15.82
C VAL A 126 0.90 5.60 -16.46
N ARG A 127 0.49 6.82 -16.15
CA ARG A 127 1.13 8.08 -16.57
C ARG A 127 1.85 8.66 -15.35
N PRO A 128 3.13 8.37 -15.09
CA PRO A 128 3.84 8.94 -13.96
C PRO A 128 4.22 10.41 -14.17
N LEU A 129 4.42 11.15 -13.08
CA LEU A 129 5.13 12.43 -13.10
C LEU A 129 6.65 12.24 -12.98
N SER A 130 7.06 11.16 -12.31
CA SER A 130 8.44 10.70 -12.17
C SER A 130 8.51 9.17 -12.14
N ILE A 131 9.61 8.62 -12.63
CA ILE A 131 9.93 7.19 -12.56
C ILE A 131 11.04 6.99 -11.54
N LEU A 132 10.77 6.21 -10.50
CA LEU A 132 11.80 5.70 -9.60
C LEU A 132 12.47 4.46 -10.22
N HIS A 133 13.78 4.32 -10.04
CA HIS A 133 14.50 3.09 -10.33
C HIS A 133 15.76 2.98 -9.47
N TYR A 134 16.22 1.75 -9.23
CA TYR A 134 17.49 1.51 -8.57
C TYR A 134 18.67 1.68 -9.52
N SER A 135 19.83 2.12 -9.02
CA SER A 135 21.01 2.45 -9.84
C SER A 135 21.65 1.25 -10.54
N ASP A 136 21.39 0.04 -10.06
CA ASP A 136 21.81 -1.23 -10.63
C ASP A 136 20.79 -1.82 -11.63
N GLU A 137 19.68 -1.10 -11.87
CA GLU A 137 18.62 -1.48 -12.80
C GLU A 137 18.44 -0.43 -13.91
N GLU A 138 18.00 -0.90 -15.07
CA GLU A 138 17.55 -0.03 -16.15
C GLU A 138 16.16 0.55 -15.84
N PRO A 139 15.94 1.87 -15.99
CA PRO A 139 14.65 2.47 -15.67
C PRO A 139 13.55 1.96 -16.60
N VAL A 140 12.45 1.47 -16.00
CA VAL A 140 11.24 1.08 -16.75
C VAL A 140 10.47 2.34 -17.16
N THR A 141 10.80 2.85 -18.35
CA THR A 141 10.23 4.10 -18.87
C THR A 141 8.93 3.95 -19.65
N ARG A 142 8.43 2.73 -19.84
CA ARG A 142 7.19 2.43 -20.58
C ARG A 142 6.45 1.25 -19.96
N ASN A 143 5.13 1.23 -20.10
CA ASN A 143 4.26 0.13 -19.64
C ASN A 143 4.46 -0.19 -18.15
N GLY A 144 4.52 0.85 -17.31
CA GLY A 144 4.52 0.68 -15.87
C GLY A 144 3.20 0.04 -15.46
N ARG A 145 3.24 -1.26 -15.20
CA ARG A 145 2.10 -1.98 -14.64
C ARG A 145 1.83 -1.46 -13.24
N HIS A 146 0.56 -1.37 -12.87
CA HIS A 146 0.17 -0.88 -11.56
C HIS A 146 -1.09 -1.55 -11.07
N SER A 147 -1.13 -1.78 -9.76
CA SER A 147 -2.21 -2.50 -9.09
C SER A 147 -2.94 -1.61 -8.11
N VAL A 148 -4.27 -1.63 -8.22
CA VAL A 148 -5.16 -0.81 -7.38
C VAL A 148 -6.41 -1.60 -6.99
N LEU A 149 -7.08 -1.12 -5.94
CA LEU A 149 -8.39 -1.62 -5.55
C LEU A 149 -9.47 -0.85 -6.32
N ALA A 150 -10.32 -1.56 -7.06
CA ALA A 150 -11.51 -1.01 -7.69
C ALA A 150 -12.73 -1.36 -6.84
N ILE A 151 -13.47 -0.33 -6.41
CA ILE A 151 -14.66 -0.47 -5.57
C ILE A 151 -15.88 -0.12 -6.40
N THR A 152 -16.90 -0.98 -6.39
CA THR A 152 -18.23 -0.68 -6.95
C THR A 152 -19.25 -0.66 -5.81
N THR A 153 -19.95 0.44 -5.62
CA THR A 153 -20.95 0.58 -4.55
C THR A 153 -22.24 -0.18 -4.88
N ALA A 154 -23.15 -0.28 -3.90
CA ALA A 154 -24.47 -0.86 -4.13
C ALA A 154 -25.31 -0.09 -5.15
N SER A 155 -25.10 1.22 -5.29
CA SER A 155 -25.72 2.06 -6.32
C SER A 155 -25.05 1.96 -7.70
N GLY A 156 -23.89 1.29 -7.78
CA GLY A 156 -23.12 1.13 -9.02
C GLY A 156 -22.08 2.23 -9.28
N GLU A 157 -21.87 3.16 -8.34
CA GLU A 157 -20.76 4.11 -8.43
C GLU A 157 -19.41 3.39 -8.31
N GLN A 158 -18.39 3.89 -9.02
CA GLN A 158 -17.09 3.25 -9.09
C GLN A 158 -15.98 4.16 -8.59
N TYR A 159 -15.15 3.63 -7.70
CA TYR A 159 -14.04 4.31 -7.07
C TYR A 159 -12.75 3.49 -7.20
N ILE A 160 -11.60 4.15 -7.18
CA ILE A 160 -10.28 3.54 -7.09
C ILE A 160 -9.66 3.95 -5.77
N ALA A 161 -9.16 2.97 -5.02
CA ALA A 161 -8.24 3.18 -3.91
C ALA A 161 -6.83 2.73 -4.35
N ASP A 162 -5.90 3.67 -4.41
CA ASP A 162 -4.49 3.46 -4.71
C ASP A 162 -3.65 3.90 -3.51
N PHE A 163 -3.12 2.93 -2.77
CA PHE A 163 -2.30 3.20 -1.59
C PHE A 163 -0.84 3.51 -1.91
N THR A 164 -0.47 3.50 -3.19
CA THR A 164 0.91 3.61 -3.67
C THR A 164 1.11 4.66 -4.75
N ILE A 165 0.12 5.55 -4.95
CA ILE A 165 0.12 6.58 -6.01
C ILE A 165 1.34 7.52 -5.94
N GLU A 166 1.90 7.72 -4.74
CA GLU A 166 3.05 8.59 -4.49
C GLU A 166 4.34 8.08 -5.14
N GLN A 167 4.46 6.78 -5.43
CA GLN A 167 5.63 6.22 -6.13
C GLN A 167 5.83 6.83 -7.54
N PHE A 168 4.75 7.38 -8.12
CA PHE A 168 4.75 8.04 -9.43
C PHE A 168 4.91 9.57 -9.34
N GLY A 169 5.17 10.11 -8.15
CA GLY A 169 5.36 11.55 -7.91
C GLY A 169 4.06 12.34 -7.70
N TYR A 170 2.92 11.65 -7.55
CA TYR A 170 1.64 12.27 -7.23
C TYR A 170 1.46 12.50 -5.72
N PRO A 171 0.64 13.48 -5.32
CA PRO A 171 0.45 13.79 -3.91
C PRO A 171 -0.53 12.83 -3.23
N ALA A 172 -0.33 12.61 -1.92
CA ALA A 172 -0.96 11.54 -1.13
C ALA A 172 -2.49 11.65 -1.02
N GLU A 173 -3.07 12.84 -1.16
CA GLU A 173 -4.52 13.07 -1.10
C GLU A 173 -5.30 12.43 -2.25
N LEU A 174 -4.61 12.04 -3.33
CA LEU A 174 -5.21 11.45 -4.53
C LEU A 174 -5.39 9.93 -4.43
N TRP A 175 -5.17 9.34 -3.25
CA TRP A 175 -5.29 7.89 -3.02
C TRP A 175 -6.71 7.33 -3.23
N PHE A 176 -7.77 8.15 -3.15
CA PHE A 176 -9.15 7.71 -3.31
C PHE A 176 -9.97 8.63 -4.22
N LEU A 177 -10.26 8.18 -5.44
CA LEU A 177 -10.95 8.96 -6.47
C LEU A 177 -12.09 8.17 -7.12
N GLN A 178 -13.01 8.88 -7.77
CA GLN A 178 -13.91 8.27 -8.74
C GLN A 178 -13.09 7.62 -9.86
N LYS A 179 -13.52 6.44 -10.33
CA LYS A 179 -12.80 5.67 -11.33
C LYS A 179 -12.57 6.46 -12.62
N ALA A 180 -13.57 7.22 -13.08
CA ALA A 180 -13.43 8.05 -14.28
C ALA A 180 -12.34 9.14 -14.12
N ASP A 181 -12.30 9.79 -12.96
CA ASP A 181 -11.28 10.81 -12.66
C ASP A 181 -9.89 10.21 -12.52
N TYR A 182 -9.78 9.07 -11.84
CA TYR A 182 -8.53 8.32 -11.70
C TYR A 182 -7.95 7.97 -13.07
N PHE A 183 -8.78 7.40 -13.95
CA PHE A 183 -8.39 7.00 -15.29
C PHE A 183 -7.95 8.18 -16.15
N THR A 184 -8.68 9.28 -16.09
CA THR A 184 -8.35 10.50 -16.84
C THR A 184 -6.99 11.06 -16.45
N ARG A 185 -6.68 11.03 -15.14
CA ARG A 185 -5.47 11.63 -14.58
C ARG A 185 -4.25 10.74 -14.73
N PHE A 186 -4.37 9.46 -14.41
CA PHE A 186 -3.23 8.59 -14.10
C PHE A 186 -3.03 7.42 -15.04
N VAL A 187 -3.99 7.12 -15.93
CA VAL A 187 -3.87 6.01 -16.88
C VAL A 187 -3.50 6.57 -18.25
N GLU A 188 -2.55 5.95 -18.95
CA GLU A 188 -2.21 6.40 -20.30
C GLU A 188 -3.41 6.25 -21.26
N ALA A 189 -3.54 7.19 -22.19
CA ALA A 189 -4.65 7.17 -23.13
C ALA A 189 -4.57 5.92 -24.02
N GLY A 190 -5.63 5.11 -24.03
CA GLY A 190 -5.67 3.85 -24.77
C GLY A 190 -4.98 2.67 -24.07
N ALA A 191 -4.44 2.86 -22.86
CA ALA A 191 -3.90 1.76 -22.08
C ALA A 191 -5.01 0.76 -21.70
N SER A 192 -4.67 -0.52 -21.78
CA SER A 192 -5.54 -1.59 -21.32
C SER A 192 -5.50 -1.73 -19.80
N TRP A 193 -6.57 -2.29 -19.27
CA TRP A 193 -6.73 -2.62 -17.86
C TRP A 193 -7.66 -3.82 -17.76
N ARG A 194 -7.55 -4.56 -16.67
CA ARG A 194 -8.42 -5.70 -16.40
C ARG A 194 -8.49 -6.00 -14.91
N VAL A 195 -9.52 -6.72 -14.51
CA VAL A 195 -9.54 -7.35 -13.19
C VAL A 195 -8.47 -8.45 -13.17
N ALA A 196 -7.72 -8.56 -12.07
CA ALA A 196 -6.76 -9.62 -11.86
C ALA A 196 -7.47 -10.98 -11.91
N SER A 197 -6.89 -11.92 -12.65
CA SER A 197 -7.33 -13.31 -12.69
C SER A 197 -6.79 -14.07 -11.48
N ALA A 198 -7.21 -15.33 -11.31
CA ALA A 198 -6.63 -16.17 -10.26
C ALA A 198 -5.13 -16.41 -10.48
N GLU A 199 -4.71 -16.59 -11.73
CA GLU A 199 -3.30 -16.77 -12.10
C GLU A 199 -2.46 -15.54 -11.70
N ASP A 200 -2.95 -14.32 -11.93
CA ASP A 200 -2.23 -13.11 -11.50
C ASP A 200 -2.12 -13.01 -9.97
N MET A 201 -3.15 -13.47 -9.26
CA MET A 201 -3.14 -13.47 -7.80
C MET A 201 -2.15 -14.51 -7.26
N ASP A 202 -2.07 -15.67 -7.89
CA ASP A 202 -1.15 -16.74 -7.52
C ASP A 202 0.31 -16.35 -7.84
N ASP A 203 0.57 -15.77 -9.01
CA ASP A 203 1.89 -15.27 -9.41
C ASP A 203 2.40 -14.22 -8.42
N ALA A 204 1.58 -13.20 -8.13
CA ALA A 204 1.97 -12.17 -7.16
C ALA A 204 2.13 -12.71 -5.74
N HIS A 205 1.40 -13.77 -5.36
CA HIS A 205 1.59 -14.42 -4.08
C HIS A 205 2.95 -15.10 -3.99
N CYS A 206 3.38 -15.77 -5.07
CA CYS A 206 4.72 -16.36 -5.16
C CYS A 206 5.79 -15.28 -5.12
N ASP A 207 5.66 -14.22 -5.93
CA ASP A 207 6.62 -13.10 -5.97
C ASP A 207 6.80 -12.45 -4.59
N ILE A 208 5.68 -12.19 -3.89
CA ILE A 208 5.72 -11.63 -2.54
C ILE A 208 6.35 -12.61 -1.55
N ALA A 209 6.00 -13.91 -1.63
CA ALA A 209 6.51 -14.93 -0.71
C ALA A 209 8.02 -15.18 -0.85
N GLU A 210 8.57 -15.00 -2.05
CA GLU A 210 10.00 -15.12 -2.34
C GLU A 210 10.79 -13.83 -2.04
N CYS A 211 10.11 -12.72 -1.74
CA CYS A 211 10.74 -11.44 -1.41
C CYS A 211 10.93 -11.26 0.10
N ASP A 212 12.18 -11.20 0.54
CA ASP A 212 12.58 -11.04 1.95
C ASP A 212 12.02 -9.75 2.61
N ILE A 213 11.70 -8.72 1.83
CA ILE A 213 11.11 -7.48 2.33
C ILE A 213 9.58 -7.55 2.36
N GLN A 214 8.95 -8.03 1.28
CA GLN A 214 7.50 -7.96 1.13
C GLN A 214 6.74 -9.01 1.95
N GLN A 215 7.29 -10.22 2.11
CA GLN A 215 6.62 -11.28 2.86
C GLN A 215 6.43 -10.96 4.36
N PRO A 216 7.43 -10.39 5.08
CA PRO A 216 7.23 -9.93 6.45
C PRO A 216 6.16 -8.84 6.57
N ILE A 217 6.13 -7.88 5.62
CA ILE A 217 5.11 -6.82 5.57
C ILE A 217 3.71 -7.42 5.42
N ARG A 218 3.55 -8.38 4.49
CA ARG A 218 2.29 -9.10 4.28
C ARG A 218 1.83 -9.83 5.54
N THR A 219 2.75 -10.55 6.18
CA THR A 219 2.49 -11.31 7.42
C THR A 219 2.05 -10.39 8.55
N CYS A 220 2.74 -9.26 8.75
CA CYS A 220 2.36 -8.24 9.73
C CYS A 220 0.98 -7.65 9.42
N THR A 221 0.70 -7.36 8.15
CA THR A 221 -0.59 -6.80 7.72
C THR A 221 -1.75 -7.74 8.03
N ASP A 222 -1.59 -9.03 7.70
CA ASP A 222 -2.59 -10.05 7.99
C ASP A 222 -2.81 -10.24 9.50
N ALA A 223 -1.73 -10.24 10.29
CA ALA A 223 -1.81 -10.36 11.74
C ALA A 223 -2.56 -9.18 12.37
N VAL A 224 -2.21 -7.95 11.99
CA VAL A 224 -2.87 -6.72 12.47
C VAL A 224 -4.35 -6.74 12.12
N CYS A 225 -4.69 -6.99 10.84
CA CYS A 225 -6.09 -6.99 10.38
C CYS A 225 -6.95 -8.04 11.10
N LYS A 226 -6.36 -9.18 11.46
CA LYS A 226 -7.02 -10.26 12.21
C LYS A 226 -7.28 -9.90 13.68
N GLU A 227 -6.40 -9.12 14.30
CA GLU A 227 -6.49 -8.77 15.72
C GLU A 227 -7.40 -7.58 16.02
N ILE A 228 -7.59 -6.69 15.04
CA ILE A 228 -8.44 -5.52 15.21
C ILE A 228 -9.91 -5.94 15.37
N ASN A 229 -10.48 -5.58 16.53
CA ASN A 229 -11.93 -5.58 16.70
C ASN A 229 -12.52 -4.34 16.01
N TRP A 230 -12.84 -4.49 14.73
CA TRP A 230 -13.36 -3.42 13.88
C TRP A 230 -14.63 -2.74 14.43
N LEU A 231 -15.55 -3.48 15.08
CA LEU A 231 -16.73 -2.86 15.71
C LEU A 231 -16.34 -1.88 16.81
N SER A 232 -15.34 -2.25 17.62
CA SER A 232 -14.86 -1.40 18.70
C SER A 232 -14.10 -0.20 18.13
N TYR A 233 -13.30 -0.43 17.09
CA TYR A 233 -12.59 0.64 16.37
C TYR A 233 -13.55 1.72 15.83
N TYR A 234 -14.64 1.33 15.16
CA TYR A 234 -15.57 2.31 14.60
C TYR A 234 -16.39 3.06 15.66
N LYS A 235 -16.46 2.57 16.91
CA LYS A 235 -17.07 3.30 18.04
C LYS A 235 -16.16 4.39 18.63
N LEU A 236 -14.85 4.35 18.35
CA LEU A 236 -13.93 5.40 18.76
C LEU A 236 -14.27 6.72 18.05
N SER A 237 -13.97 7.82 18.72
CA SER A 237 -14.04 9.15 18.11
C SER A 237 -13.02 9.26 16.96
N ALA A 238 -13.22 10.23 16.06
CA ALA A 238 -12.28 10.42 14.94
C ALA A 238 -10.85 10.71 15.42
N GLU A 239 -10.70 11.43 16.53
CA GLU A 239 -9.41 11.81 17.11
C GLU A 239 -8.67 10.62 17.74
N GLU A 240 -9.40 9.63 18.26
CA GLU A 240 -8.82 8.46 18.94
C GLU A 240 -8.43 7.34 17.98
N ARG A 241 -9.04 7.28 16.79
CA ARG A 241 -8.89 6.14 15.86
C ARG A 241 -7.46 5.93 15.39
N ILE A 242 -6.79 6.98 14.90
CA ILE A 242 -5.43 6.85 14.36
C ILE A 242 -4.45 6.47 15.48
N PRO A 243 -4.38 7.18 16.62
CA PRO A 243 -3.48 6.79 17.71
C PRO A 243 -3.73 5.37 18.24
N TRP A 244 -5.01 4.97 18.34
CA TRP A 244 -5.37 3.62 18.77
C TRP A 244 -4.91 2.55 17.78
N LEU A 245 -5.10 2.81 16.47
CA LEU A 245 -4.71 1.88 15.41
C LEU A 245 -3.19 1.70 15.36
N GLU A 246 -2.44 2.81 15.37
CA GLU A 246 -0.98 2.78 15.41
C GLU A 246 -0.43 2.05 16.64
N ALA A 247 -1.04 2.25 17.81
CA ALA A 247 -0.65 1.56 19.03
C ALA A 247 -0.83 0.04 18.89
N ARG A 248 -1.94 -0.40 18.29
CA ARG A 248 -2.20 -1.82 18.06
C ARG A 248 -1.24 -2.40 17.02
N ILE A 249 -0.94 -1.66 15.95
CA ILE A 249 0.06 -2.07 14.95
C ILE A 249 1.42 -2.28 15.61
N ARG A 250 1.90 -1.32 16.41
CA ARG A 250 3.19 -1.44 17.11
C ARG A 250 3.22 -2.63 18.07
N GLU A 251 2.14 -2.88 18.80
CA GLU A 251 2.02 -4.04 19.70
C GLU A 251 2.12 -5.37 18.93
N THR A 252 1.35 -5.51 17.85
CA THR A 252 1.33 -6.73 17.03
C THR A 252 2.69 -6.96 16.36
N VAL A 253 3.27 -5.93 15.73
CA VAL A 253 4.58 -6.00 15.07
C VAL A 253 5.68 -6.33 16.07
N GLY A 254 5.73 -5.63 17.22
CA GLY A 254 6.75 -5.89 18.23
C GLY A 254 6.70 -7.30 18.83
N ARG A 255 5.51 -7.92 18.90
CA ARG A 255 5.38 -9.33 19.31
C ARG A 255 5.90 -10.29 18.24
N LEU A 256 5.56 -10.07 16.96
CA LEU A 256 6.03 -10.92 15.86
C LEU A 256 7.56 -10.88 15.74
N GLU A 257 8.16 -9.69 15.87
CA GLU A 257 9.62 -9.54 15.88
C GLU A 257 10.29 -10.28 17.05
N ALA A 258 9.64 -10.29 18.23
CA ALA A 258 10.16 -11.02 19.39
C ALA A 258 10.07 -12.55 19.21
N GLU A 259 9.04 -13.05 18.53
CA GLU A 259 8.87 -14.47 18.20
C GLU A 259 9.92 -14.94 17.18
N ASP A 260 10.16 -14.15 16.13
CA ASP A 260 11.18 -14.45 15.10
C ASP A 260 12.62 -14.40 15.67
N GLY A 261 12.88 -13.46 16.58
CA GLY A 261 14.14 -13.40 17.33
C GLY A 261 14.38 -14.61 18.25
N LEU A 262 13.31 -15.23 18.77
CA LEU A 262 13.41 -16.43 19.61
C LEU A 262 13.71 -17.68 18.76
N ASP A 263 13.04 -17.84 17.63
CA ASP A 263 13.23 -18.99 16.73
C ASP A 263 14.65 -18.99 16.12
N SER A 264 15.14 -17.83 15.66
CA SER A 264 16.52 -17.69 15.16
C SER A 264 17.60 -17.98 16.21
N THR A 265 17.33 -17.68 17.49
CA THR A 265 18.27 -18.00 18.59
C THR A 265 18.26 -19.50 18.92
N LEU A 266 17.13 -20.19 18.74
CA LEU A 266 17.00 -21.63 18.97
C LEU A 266 17.60 -22.46 17.82
N GLU A 267 17.54 -21.99 16.58
CA GLU A 267 18.21 -22.64 15.45
C GLU A 267 19.74 -22.51 15.47
N ALA A 268 20.25 -21.45 16.11
CA ALA A 268 21.69 -21.20 16.25
C ALA A 268 22.35 -21.91 17.44
N ALA A 269 21.59 -22.59 18.31
CA ALA A 269 22.04 -23.25 19.53
C ALA A 269 22.18 -24.77 19.39
#